data_AF-A0A453FGD2-F1
#
_entry.id   AF-A0A453FGD2-F1
#
_cell.length_a   1.000
_cell.length_b   1.000
_cell.length_c   1.000
_cell.angle_alpha   90.00
_cell.angle_beta   90.00
_cell.angle_gamma   90.00
#
_symmetry.space_group_name_H-M   'P 1'
#
loop_
_entity.id
_entity.type
_entity.pdbx_description
1 polymer ?
#
loop_
_entity_poly.entity_id
_entity_poly.type
_entity_poly.pdbx_seq_one_letter_code
_entity_poly.pdbx_strand_id
1 'polypeptide(L)'
;KVPQQQNDFDCGVFMLYYIDKFIQEAPDDLTGVRPCKFGRKWFSPVEASGLRKRIRVLLIDIFQNAPPSDRNLVSHADDDSEDEEDKGKDTIVIV
;
A
#
# COMPACT_ATOMS: atom_id res chain seq x y z
N LYS A 1 11.12 14.51 13.02
CA LYS A 1 9.67 14.48 12.68
C LYS A 1 9.54 14.82 11.21
N VAL A 2 8.90 13.94 10.42
CA VAL A 2 8.73 14.04 8.97
C VAL A 2 7.26 14.37 8.63
N PRO A 3 6.92 14.75 7.39
CA PRO A 3 5.53 14.95 6.97
C PRO A 3 4.71 13.69 7.23
N GLN A 4 3.47 13.83 7.68
CA GLN A 4 2.56 12.72 7.99
C GLN A 4 1.36 12.75 7.05
N GLN A 5 0.76 11.60 6.81
CA GLN A 5 -0.53 11.53 6.13
C GLN A 5 -1.63 12.25 6.93
N GLN A 6 -2.65 12.71 6.22
CA GLN A 6 -3.83 13.35 6.81
C GLN A 6 -5.10 12.50 6.67
N ASN A 7 -4.99 11.34 6.03
CA ASN A 7 -6.04 10.33 5.89
C ASN A 7 -5.61 9.03 6.59
N ASP A 8 -6.48 8.04 6.57
CA ASP A 8 -6.35 6.73 7.23
C ASP A 8 -5.82 5.62 6.33
N PHE A 9 -5.58 5.86 5.04
CA PHE A 9 -5.25 4.83 4.05
C PHE A 9 -3.89 4.99 3.34
N ASP A 10 -3.16 6.07 3.59
CA ASP A 10 -1.92 6.39 2.86
C ASP A 10 -0.63 5.89 3.48
N CYS A 11 -0.67 5.07 4.53
CA CYS A 11 0.52 4.86 5.36
C CYS A 11 1.61 4.13 4.57
N GLY A 12 1.21 3.14 3.77
CA GLY A 12 2.09 2.48 2.81
C GLY A 12 2.57 3.42 1.70
N VAL A 13 1.72 4.33 1.23
CA VAL A 13 2.07 5.30 0.18
C VAL A 13 3.14 6.27 0.69
N PHE A 14 3.00 6.78 1.91
CA PHE A 14 4.00 7.63 2.55
C PHE A 14 5.28 6.86 2.84
N MET A 15 5.20 5.60 3.27
CA MET A 15 6.37 4.74 3.46
C MET A 15 7.19 4.62 2.17
N LEU A 16 6.54 4.30 1.05
CA LEU A 16 7.20 4.21 -0.26
C LEU A 16 7.81 5.56 -0.67
N TYR A 17 7.11 6.67 -0.41
CA TYR A 17 7.61 8.00 -0.71
C TYR A 17 8.84 8.38 0.14
N TYR A 18 8.89 7.99 1.43
CA TYR A 18 10.07 8.18 2.26
C TYR A 18 11.29 7.45 1.70
N ILE A 19 11.11 6.20 1.25
CA ILE A 19 12.19 5.38 0.70
C ILE A 19 12.68 5.98 -0.62
N ASP A 20 11.77 6.33 -1.53
CA ASP A 20 12.11 6.95 -2.82
C ASP A 20 12.92 8.24 -2.65
N LYS A 21 12.45 9.14 -1.76
CA LYS A 21 13.17 10.38 -1.44
C LYS A 21 14.48 10.14 -0.74
N PHE A 22 14.52 9.21 0.20
CA PHE A 22 15.76 8.87 0.89
C PHE A 22 16.83 8.38 -0.08
N ILE A 23 16.49 7.51 -1.03
CA ILE A 23 17.43 7.00 -2.05
C ILE A 23 17.91 8.13 -2.96
N GLN A 24 17.01 9.02 -3.43
CA GLN A 24 17.38 10.14 -4.30
C GLN A 24 18.27 11.18 -3.62
N GLU A 25 18.10 11.36 -2.31
CA GLU A 25 18.82 12.38 -1.52
C GLU A 25 19.96 11.77 -0.68
N ALA A 26 20.18 10.45 -0.79
CA ALA A 26 21.23 9.75 -0.07
C ALA A 26 22.59 10.29 -0.53
N PRO A 27 23.47 10.70 0.41
CA PRO A 27 24.84 11.04 0.06
C PRO A 27 25.60 9.78 -0.38
N ASP A 28 26.59 9.97 -1.25
CA ASP A 28 27.48 8.89 -1.75
C ASP A 28 28.22 8.15 -0.61
N ASP A 29 28.42 8.85 0.52
CA ASP A 29 28.97 8.29 1.74
C ASP A 29 27.96 8.39 2.89
N LEU A 30 27.51 7.23 3.37
CA LEU A 30 26.52 7.10 4.45
C LEU A 30 27.10 7.40 5.84
N THR A 31 28.44 7.49 5.98
CA THR A 31 29.10 7.66 7.29
C THR A 31 28.83 9.03 7.94
N GLY A 32 28.22 9.97 7.21
CA GLY A 32 27.90 11.32 7.69
C GLY A 32 26.43 11.74 7.56
N VAL A 33 25.49 10.82 7.27
CA VAL A 33 24.07 11.20 7.11
C VAL A 33 23.52 11.69 8.44
N ARG A 34 23.52 13.00 8.65
CA ARG A 34 22.84 13.59 9.81
C ARG A 34 21.33 13.46 9.60
N PRO A 35 20.59 12.82 10.51
CA PRO A 35 19.11 12.74 10.45
C PRO A 35 18.42 14.10 10.40
N CYS A 36 19.15 15.19 10.64
CA CYS A 36 18.63 16.56 10.64
C CYS A 36 18.13 17.06 9.28
N LYS A 37 18.44 16.38 8.16
CA LYS A 37 17.91 16.78 6.84
C LYS A 37 16.42 16.50 6.68
N PHE A 38 15.88 15.50 7.38
CA PHE A 38 14.49 15.06 7.22
C PHE A 38 13.57 15.76 8.22
N GLY A 39 13.07 16.94 7.81
CA GLY A 39 12.19 17.78 8.62
C GLY A 39 10.71 17.69 8.23
N ARG A 40 9.86 18.42 8.96
CA ARG A 40 8.42 18.56 8.62
C ARG A 40 8.17 19.17 7.23
N LYS A 41 9.18 19.79 6.65
CA LYS A 41 9.17 20.40 5.30
C LYS A 41 9.89 19.54 4.26
N TRP A 42 10.19 18.28 4.57
CA TRP A 42 10.91 17.40 3.64
C TRP A 42 10.17 17.27 2.30
N PHE A 43 8.83 17.20 2.35
CA PHE A 43 7.95 17.25 1.19
C PHE A 43 6.54 17.64 1.64
N SER A 44 5.67 17.95 0.68
CA SER A 44 4.25 18.19 0.90
C SER A 44 3.46 16.88 1.00
N PRO A 45 2.55 16.70 1.97
CA PRO A 45 1.68 15.51 2.05
C PRO A 45 0.90 15.20 0.76
N VAL A 46 0.61 16.24 -0.04
CA VAL A 46 -0.07 16.11 -1.33
C VAL A 46 0.81 15.40 -2.36
N GLU A 47 2.13 15.65 -2.34
CA GLU A 47 3.08 14.98 -3.24
C GLU A 47 3.16 13.49 -2.95
N ALA A 48 3.28 13.12 -1.67
CA ALA A 48 3.26 11.72 -1.26
C ALA A 48 1.93 11.03 -1.62
N SER A 49 0.79 11.68 -1.33
CA SER A 49 -0.53 11.15 -1.71
C SER A 49 -0.69 10.96 -3.23
N GLY A 50 -0.03 11.82 -4.02
CA GLY A 50 0.01 11.75 -5.47
C GLY A 50 0.69 10.49 -6.01
N LEU A 51 1.57 9.86 -5.23
CA LEU A 51 2.27 8.63 -5.61
C LEU A 51 1.29 7.49 -5.95
N ARG A 52 0.08 7.46 -5.38
CA ARG A 52 -0.97 6.51 -5.76
C ARG A 52 -1.25 6.46 -7.26
N LYS A 53 -1.37 7.65 -7.88
CA LYS A 53 -1.64 7.75 -9.33
C LYS A 53 -0.48 7.18 -10.13
N ARG A 54 0.75 7.50 -9.73
CA ARG A 54 1.97 7.00 -10.38
C ARG A 54 2.11 5.49 -10.24
N ILE A 55 1.91 4.93 -9.04
CA ILE A 55 1.93 3.48 -8.79
C ILE A 55 0.90 2.79 -9.70
N ARG A 56 -0.33 3.31 -9.76
CA ARG A 56 -1.39 2.73 -10.62
C ARG A 56 -0.98 2.70 -12.10
N VAL A 57 -0.44 3.80 -12.62
CA VAL A 57 0.03 3.87 -14.01
C VAL A 57 1.15 2.87 -14.27
N LEU A 58 2.13 2.78 -13.35
CA LEU A 58 3.25 1.83 -13.48
C LEU A 58 2.79 0.38 -13.44
N LEU A 59 1.87 0.02 -12.52
CA LEU A 59 1.35 -1.34 -12.44
C LEU A 59 0.61 -1.72 -13.73
N ILE A 60 -0.23 -0.82 -14.26
CA ILE A 60 -0.93 -1.06 -15.53
C ILE A 60 0.08 -1.30 -16.66
N ASP A 61 1.10 -0.45 -16.77
CA ASP A 61 2.14 -0.58 -17.80
C ASP A 61 2.91 -1.91 -17.68
N ILE A 62 3.35 -2.27 -16.46
CA ILE A 62 4.07 -3.52 -16.19
C ILE A 62 3.21 -4.73 -16.57
N PHE A 63 1.95 -4.78 -16.17
CA PHE A 63 1.10 -5.94 -16.44
C PHE A 63 0.65 -6.03 -17.90
N GLN A 64 0.44 -4.90 -18.58
CA GLN A 64 0.09 -4.88 -20.01
C GLN A 64 1.27 -5.33 -20.88
N ASN A 65 2.48 -4.91 -20.52
CA ASN A 65 3.70 -5.25 -21.26
C ASN A 65 4.39 -6.53 -20.78
N ALA A 66 3.83 -7.22 -19.76
CA ALA A 66 4.39 -8.46 -19.24
C ALA A 66 4.42 -9.57 -20.32
N PRO A 67 5.53 -10.32 -20.43
CA PRO A 67 5.63 -11.43 -21.35
C PRO A 67 4.61 -12.54 -21.00
N PRO A 68 4.22 -13.38 -21.97
CA PRO A 68 3.16 -14.39 -21.77
C PRO A 68 3.44 -15.40 -20.66
N SER A 69 4.72 -15.63 -20.32
CA SER A 69 5.14 -16.55 -19.25
C SER A 69 4.67 -16.14 -17.86
N ASP A 70 4.50 -14.84 -17.63
CA ASP A 70 4.26 -14.27 -16.30
C ASP A 70 2.76 -14.05 -16.03
N ARG A 71 1.91 -14.26 -17.05
CA ARG A 71 0.45 -14.03 -16.98
C ARG A 71 -0.34 -15.14 -16.28
N ASN A 72 0.30 -16.24 -15.90
CA ASN A 72 -0.38 -17.47 -15.47
C ASN A 72 -0.49 -17.65 -13.94
N LEU A 73 -0.25 -16.61 -13.14
CA LEU A 73 -0.27 -16.68 -11.68
C LEU A 73 -1.63 -16.39 -11.02
N VAL A 74 -2.68 -16.12 -11.80
CA VAL A 74 -4.02 -15.78 -11.27
C VAL A 74 -5.10 -16.66 -11.90
N SER A 75 -5.20 -17.89 -11.44
CA SER A 75 -6.36 -18.75 -11.66
C SER A 75 -6.59 -19.72 -10.50
N HIS A 76 -6.52 -19.25 -9.26
CA HIS A 76 -7.18 -19.93 -8.15
C HIS A 76 -8.16 -18.91 -7.56
N ALA A 77 -9.35 -18.87 -8.15
CA ALA A 77 -10.50 -18.26 -7.50
C ALA A 77 -10.78 -19.09 -6.24
N ASP A 78 -10.91 -18.42 -5.11
CA ASP A 78 -11.37 -19.01 -3.86
C ASP A 78 -12.75 -19.63 -4.10
N ASP A 79 -12.81 -20.96 -4.05
CA ASP A 79 -14.03 -21.76 -4.06
C ASP A 79 -14.60 -21.74 -2.63
N ASP A 80 -15.35 -20.68 -2.32
CA ASP A 80 -16.08 -20.54 -1.07
C ASP A 80 -17.37 -21.37 -1.18
N SER A 81 -17.29 -22.64 -0.77
CA SER A 81 -18.47 -23.49 -0.59
C SER A 81 -19.09 -23.20 0.77
N GLU A 82 -20.17 -22.42 0.77
CA GLU A 82 -21.05 -22.27 1.94
C GLU A 82 -21.83 -23.58 2.14
N ASP A 83 -21.40 -24.39 3.12
CA ASP A 83 -22.21 -25.50 3.64
C ASP A 83 -23.23 -24.96 4.68
N GLU A 84 -24.50 -25.00 4.31
CA GLU A 84 -25.69 -24.75 5.13
C GLU A 84 -26.13 -26.02 5.89
N GLU A 85 -26.08 -26.01 7.23
CA GLU A 85 -26.96 -26.74 8.18
C GLU A 85 -26.53 -26.35 9.62
N ASP A 86 -27.37 -26.08 10.63
CA ASP A 86 -28.56 -26.78 11.10
C ASP A 86 -29.39 -25.84 11.99
N LYS A 87 -30.72 -26.03 11.97
CA LYS A 87 -31.73 -25.20 12.65
C LYS A 87 -31.74 -25.45 14.16
N GLY A 88 -31.27 -24.47 14.92
CA GLY A 88 -31.53 -24.36 16.35
C GLY A 88 -33.03 -24.23 16.64
N LYS A 89 -33.60 -25.22 17.34
CA LYS A 89 -34.96 -25.20 17.86
C LYS A 89 -35.02 -24.60 19.27
N ASP A 90 -36.05 -23.80 19.46
CA ASP A 90 -36.80 -23.49 20.70
C ASP A 90 -36.14 -22.65 21.80
N THR A 91 -36.65 -21.42 21.97
CA THR A 91 -37.60 -21.06 23.06
C THR A 91 -37.90 -19.55 23.02
N ILE A 92 -39.15 -19.18 22.71
CA ILE A 92 -39.66 -17.81 22.89
C ILE A 92 -40.20 -17.69 24.32
N VAL A 93 -39.65 -16.77 25.11
CA VAL A 93 -40.25 -16.31 26.37
C VAL A 93 -41.19 -15.16 26.02
N ILE A 94 -42.49 -15.36 26.20
CA ILE A 94 -43.50 -14.31 26.10
C ILE A 94 -43.50 -13.53 27.43
N VAL A 95 -43.38 -12.21 27.34
CA VAL A 95 -43.56 -11.24 28.43
C VAL A 95 -45.05 -11.05 28.71
#